data_AF-A0A935MSW3-F1
#
_entry.id   AF-A0A935MSW3-F1
#
_cell.length_a   1.000
_cell.length_b   1.000
_cell.length_c   1.000
_cell.angle_alpha   90.00
_cell.angle_beta   90.00
_cell.angle_gamma   90.00
#
_symmetry.space_group_name_H-M   'P 1'
#
loop_
_entity.id
_entity.type
_entity.pdbx_description
1 polymer ?
#
loop_
_entity_poly.entity_id
_entity_poly.type
_entity_poly.pdbx_seq_one_letter_code
_entity_poly.pdbx_strand_id
1 'polypeptide(L)'
;MFAYGNVKQIENTLKKLIIVFDGKPYSFIKNFSLSKDSKIISGIKHRFYSEDDVLKLFIILNKEIKKHKSIKQIFLQGYNISDENVKTEYQIFQNTL
;
A
#
# COMPACT_ATOMS: atom_id res chain seq x y z
N MET A 1 18.60 -16.28 7.46
CA MET A 1 18.16 -14.89 7.67
C MET A 1 18.35 -14.14 6.35
N PHE A 2 17.35 -14.15 5.46
CA PHE A 2 17.44 -13.42 4.20
C PHE A 2 17.12 -11.96 4.52
N ALA A 3 18.14 -11.13 4.66
CA ALA A 3 17.93 -9.68 4.70
C ALA A 3 17.03 -9.31 3.50
N TYR A 4 16.10 -8.38 3.72
CA TYR A 4 15.10 -7.90 2.73
C TYR A 4 15.75 -7.41 1.41
N GLY A 5 17.08 -7.37 1.36
CA GLY A 5 17.97 -7.36 0.22
C GLY A 5 18.68 -6.03 0.08
N ASN A 6 19.29 -5.82 -1.09
CA ASN A 6 20.12 -4.64 -1.33
C ASN A 6 19.30 -3.35 -1.17
N VAL A 7 19.63 -2.53 -0.17
CA VAL A 7 18.99 -1.25 0.15
C VAL A 7 18.88 -0.37 -1.09
N LYS A 8 19.90 -0.37 -1.96
CA LYS A 8 19.89 0.41 -3.21
C LYS A 8 18.74 0.03 -4.16
N GLN A 9 18.36 -1.26 -4.20
CA GLN A 9 17.23 -1.69 -5.04
C GLN A 9 15.90 -1.17 -4.48
N ILE A 10 15.75 -1.17 -3.15
CA ILE A 10 14.56 -0.64 -2.48
C ILE A 10 14.47 0.87 -2.76
N GLU A 11 15.56 1.61 -2.57
CA GLU A 11 15.62 3.05 -2.85
C GLU A 11 15.28 3.37 -4.32
N ASN A 12 15.77 2.58 -5.27
CA ASN A 12 15.48 2.79 -6.69
C ASN A 12 13.98 2.60 -7.00
N THR A 13 13.34 1.59 -6.40
CA THR A 13 11.89 1.39 -6.55
C THR A 13 11.10 2.51 -5.87
N LEU A 14 11.51 2.94 -4.67
CA LEU A 14 10.86 4.05 -3.97
C LEU A 14 10.96 5.36 -4.74
N LYS A 15 12.12 5.67 -5.34
CA LYS A 15 12.29 6.88 -6.18
C LYS A 15 11.32 6.89 -7.36
N LYS A 16 11.16 5.75 -8.06
CA LYS A 16 10.18 5.61 -9.14
C LYS A 16 8.76 5.87 -8.63
N LEU A 17 8.38 5.25 -7.52
CA LEU A 17 7.05 5.41 -6.92
C LEU A 17 6.78 6.86 -6.49
N ILE A 18 7.74 7.53 -5.86
CA ILE A 18 7.62 8.95 -5.46
C ILE A 18 7.36 9.86 -6.66
N ILE A 19 8.02 9.60 -7.79
CA ILE A 19 7.79 10.33 -9.05
C ILE A 19 6.37 10.07 -9.56
N VAL A 20 5.92 8.80 -9.60
CA VAL A 20 4.56 8.44 -10.00
C VAL A 20 3.52 9.13 -9.13
N PHE A 21 3.78 9.25 -7.83
CA PHE A 21 2.88 9.89 -6.88
C PHE A 21 2.91 11.42 -6.89
N ASP A 22 3.82 12.06 -7.64
CA ASP A 22 4.08 13.50 -7.55
C ASP A 22 4.31 13.96 -6.10
N GLY A 23 5.04 13.14 -5.32
CA GLY A 23 5.27 13.38 -3.89
C GLY A 23 4.03 13.28 -2.99
N LYS A 24 2.86 12.92 -3.52
CA LYS A 24 1.57 12.89 -2.82
C LYS A 24 0.93 11.49 -2.85
N PRO A 25 1.54 10.47 -2.19
CA PRO A 25 1.10 9.08 -2.27
C PRO A 25 -0.36 8.88 -1.84
N TYR A 26 -0.80 9.53 -0.76
CA TYR A 26 -2.19 9.43 -0.30
C TYR A 26 -3.19 9.93 -1.36
N SER A 27 -2.93 11.12 -1.94
CA SER A 27 -3.81 11.72 -2.94
C SER A 27 -3.79 10.93 -4.24
N PHE A 28 -2.63 10.43 -4.67
CA PHE A 28 -2.51 9.54 -5.81
C PHE A 28 -3.35 8.29 -5.60
N ILE A 29 -3.10 7.55 -4.52
CA ILE A 29 -3.79 6.28 -4.25
C ILE A 29 -5.29 6.49 -4.08
N LYS A 30 -5.73 7.57 -3.41
CA LYS A 30 -7.16 7.89 -3.24
C LYS A 30 -7.87 8.20 -4.56
N ASN A 31 -7.16 8.74 -5.54
CA ASN A 31 -7.71 9.09 -6.85
C ASN A 31 -7.34 8.10 -7.95
N PHE A 32 -6.60 7.04 -7.62
CA PHE A 32 -6.11 6.04 -8.54
C PHE A 32 -7.22 5.47 -9.43
N SER A 33 -6.92 5.37 -10.72
CA SER A 33 -7.79 4.81 -11.74
C SER A 33 -7.00 3.92 -12.68
N LEU A 34 -7.35 2.63 -12.74
CA LEU A 34 -6.64 1.65 -13.55
C LEU A 34 -6.55 2.05 -15.04
N SER A 35 -7.61 2.66 -15.59
CA SER A 35 -7.63 3.08 -16.99
C SER A 35 -6.74 4.29 -17.29
N LYS A 36 -6.51 5.17 -16.31
CA LYS A 36 -5.71 6.40 -16.46
C LYS A 36 -4.25 6.19 -16.08
N ASP A 37 -4.02 5.48 -14.99
CA ASP A 37 -2.73 5.51 -14.28
C ASP A 37 -1.88 4.24 -14.51
N SER A 38 -2.46 3.17 -15.08
CA SER A 38 -1.72 1.91 -15.33
C SER A 38 -0.44 2.11 -16.13
N LYS A 39 -0.49 2.93 -17.17
CA LYS A 39 0.68 3.24 -18.02
C LYS A 39 1.82 3.91 -17.25
N ILE A 40 1.50 4.73 -16.24
CA ILE A 40 2.50 5.48 -15.46
C ILE A 40 3.20 4.56 -14.45
N ILE A 41 2.55 3.46 -14.06
CA ILE A 41 3.09 2.42 -13.18
C ILE A 41 3.91 1.38 -13.96
N SER A 42 3.88 1.45 -15.30
CA SER A 42 4.57 0.48 -16.14
C SER A 42 6.07 0.39 -15.86
N GLY A 43 6.57 -0.84 -15.77
CA GLY A 43 7.98 -1.11 -15.46
C GLY A 43 8.38 -0.94 -13.98
N ILE A 44 7.42 -0.72 -13.07
CA ILE A 44 7.67 -0.87 -11.63
C ILE A 44 7.62 -2.36 -11.28
N LYS A 45 8.80 -2.94 -11.06
CA LYS A 45 8.99 -4.32 -10.61
C LYS A 45 10.07 -4.36 -9.54
N HIS A 46 9.89 -5.18 -8.51
CA HIS A 46 10.93 -5.40 -7.50
C HIS A 46 10.89 -6.83 -6.98
N ARG A 47 11.90 -7.63 -7.36
CA ARG A 47 12.16 -9.03 -6.93
C ARG A 47 10.93 -9.95 -6.87
N PHE A 48 10.13 -9.82 -5.82
CA PHE A 48 8.96 -10.64 -5.53
C PHE A 48 7.64 -10.04 -6.02
N TYR A 49 7.63 -8.78 -6.45
CA TYR A 49 6.43 -8.09 -6.90
C TYR A 49 6.58 -7.66 -8.36
N SER A 50 5.56 -8.01 -9.14
CA SER A 50 5.33 -7.58 -10.51
C SER A 50 4.61 -6.23 -10.55
N GLU A 51 4.52 -5.66 -11.75
CA GLU A 51 3.69 -4.48 -12.00
C GLU A 51 2.22 -4.74 -11.67
N ASP A 52 1.70 -5.92 -12.02
CA ASP A 52 0.33 -6.33 -11.74
C ASP A 52 0.05 -6.40 -10.22
N ASP A 53 1.02 -6.86 -9.43
CA ASP A 53 0.91 -6.85 -7.96
C ASP A 53 0.81 -5.43 -7.40
N VAL A 54 1.59 -4.48 -7.95
CA VAL A 54 1.54 -3.07 -7.56
C VAL A 54 0.19 -2.45 -7.94
N LEU A 55 -0.31 -2.74 -9.14
CA LEU A 55 -1.62 -2.26 -9.59
C LEU A 55 -2.74 -2.78 -8.69
N LYS A 56 -2.75 -4.09 -8.39
CA LYS A 56 -3.73 -4.69 -7.47
C LYS A 56 -3.68 -4.05 -6.08
N LEU A 57 -2.47 -3.82 -5.55
CA LEU A 57 -2.31 -3.14 -4.28
C LEU A 57 -2.93 -1.74 -4.31
N PHE A 58 -2.73 -0.96 -5.37
CA PHE A 58 -3.35 0.37 -5.48
C PHE A 58 -4.86 0.32 -5.64
N ILE A 59 -5.41 -0.68 -6.33
CA ILE A 59 -6.86 -0.91 -6.41
C ILE A 59 -7.45 -1.16 -5.02
N ILE A 60 -6.83 -2.09 -4.26
CA ILE A 60 -7.26 -2.44 -2.91
C ILE A 60 -7.16 -1.22 -1.99
N LEU A 61 -6.01 -0.54 -1.98
CA LEU A 61 -5.82 0.66 -1.17
C LEU A 61 -6.77 1.81 -1.56
N ASN A 62 -7.04 2.02 -2.86
CA ASN A 62 -8.00 3.02 -3.32
C ASN A 62 -9.40 2.76 -2.74
N LYS A 63 -9.87 1.52 -2.86
CA LYS A 63 -11.17 1.08 -2.36
C LYS A 63 -11.26 1.28 -0.84
N GLU A 64 -10.28 0.78 -0.10
CA GLU A 64 -10.33 0.81 1.36
C GLU A 64 -10.08 2.22 1.92
N ILE A 65 -9.22 3.05 1.30
CA ILE A 65 -9.04 4.46 1.70
C ILE A 65 -10.30 5.28 1.42
N LYS A 66 -11.01 5.04 0.31
CA LYS A 66 -12.28 5.73 0.04
C LYS A 66 -13.35 5.37 1.08
N LYS A 67 -13.41 4.10 1.49
CA LYS A 67 -14.38 3.59 2.47
C LYS A 67 -14.05 4.02 3.90
N HIS A 68 -12.79 3.90 4.30
CA HIS A 68 -12.35 4.07 5.70
C HIS A 68 -11.59 5.37 5.97
N LYS A 69 -11.43 6.25 4.96
CA LYS A 69 -10.68 7.52 4.99
C LYS A 69 -9.16 7.38 5.10
N SER A 70 -8.65 6.38 5.82
CA SER A 70 -7.21 6.08 5.93
C SER A 70 -6.94 4.64 6.37
N ILE A 71 -5.72 4.15 6.11
CA ILE A 71 -5.23 2.84 6.58
C ILE A 71 -5.26 2.75 8.12
N LYS A 72 -4.96 3.85 8.82
CA LYS A 72 -5.06 3.93 10.28
C LYS A 72 -6.46 3.62 10.79
N GLN A 73 -7.49 4.11 10.11
CA GLN A 73 -8.88 3.85 10.50
C GLN A 73 -9.31 2.41 10.23
N ILE A 74 -8.64 1.69 9.32
CA ILE A 74 -8.82 0.25 9.15
C ILE A 74 -8.28 -0.48 10.37
N PHE A 75 -7.05 -0.15 10.78
CA PHE A 75 -6.41 -0.77 11.94
C PHE A 75 -7.19 -0.52 13.24
N LEU A 76 -7.67 0.71 13.44
CA LEU A 76 -8.41 1.09 14.66
C LEU A 76 -9.81 0.45 14.80
N GLN A 77 -10.34 -0.23 13.78
CA GLN A 77 -11.65 -0.89 13.88
C GLN A 77 -11.67 -2.03 14.89
N GLY A 78 -10.54 -2.70 15.09
CA GLY A 78 -10.39 -3.74 16.11
C GLY A 78 -9.90 -3.21 17.44
N TYR A 79 -9.65 -1.90 17.57
CA TYR A 79 -8.88 -1.38 18.69
C TYR A 79 -9.71 -1.26 19.95
N ASN A 80 -9.22 -1.89 21.02
CA ASN A 80 -9.82 -1.80 22.32
C ASN A 80 -8.74 -1.54 23.38
N ILE A 81 -8.92 -0.48 24.16
CA ILE A 81 -7.95 -0.09 25.19
C ILE A 81 -7.80 -1.12 26.32
N SER A 82 -8.79 -2.00 26.46
CA SER A 82 -8.79 -3.09 27.44
C SER A 82 -8.10 -4.36 26.94
N ASP A 83 -7.77 -4.43 25.64
CA ASP A 83 -7.06 -5.60 25.10
C ASP A 83 -5.60 -5.57 25.57
N GLU A 84 -5.09 -6.72 26.00
CA GLU A 84 -3.71 -6.87 26.48
C GLU A 84 -2.67 -6.57 25.38
N ASN A 85 -3.06 -6.76 24.12
CA ASN A 85 -2.20 -6.60 22.95
C ASN A 85 -3.04 -6.31 21.71
N VAL A 86 -2.36 -5.96 20.61
CA VAL A 86 -3.01 -5.52 19.36
C VAL A 86 -3.38 -6.66 18.38
N LYS A 87 -3.53 -7.90 18.87
CA LYS A 87 -3.78 -9.06 17.98
C LYS A 87 -5.11 -8.95 17.25
N THR A 88 -6.15 -8.47 17.92
CA THR A 88 -7.50 -8.33 17.38
C THR A 88 -7.52 -7.35 16.20
N GLU A 89 -6.94 -6.17 16.41
CA GLU A 89 -6.69 -5.09 15.46
C GLU A 89 -5.92 -5.61 14.25
N TYR A 90 -4.84 -6.33 14.50
CA TYR A 90 -4.00 -6.89 13.46
C TYR A 90 -4.77 -7.90 12.60
N GLN A 91 -5.59 -8.76 13.21
CA GLN A 91 -6.37 -9.75 12.47
C GLN A 91 -7.47 -9.11 11.62
N ILE A 92 -8.17 -8.08 12.14
CA ILE A 92 -9.14 -7.30 11.37
C ILE A 92 -8.45 -6.57 10.20
N PHE A 93 -7.28 -6.00 10.46
CA PHE A 93 -6.48 -5.32 9.46
C PHE A 93 -6.08 -6.24 8.30
N GLN A 94 -5.54 -7.43 8.60
CA GLN A 94 -5.15 -8.44 7.61
C GLN A 94 -6.32 -8.98 6.78
N ASN A 95 -7.52 -9.09 7.38
CA ASN A 95 -8.69 -9.56 6.65
C ASN A 95 -9.27 -8.49 5.71
N THR A 96 -8.88 -7.23 5.90
CA THR A 96 -9.37 -6.10 5.09
C THR A 96 -8.39 -5.72 3.96
N LEU A 97 -7.09 -5.87 4.18
CA LEU A 97 -6.00 -5.51 3.26
C LEU A 97 -5.14 -6.72 2.91
#